data_AF-A0A433RBB2-F1
#
_entry.id   AF-A0A433RBB2-F1
#
_cell.length_a   1.000
_cell.length_b   1.000
_cell.length_c   1.000
_cell.angle_alpha   90.00
_cell.angle_beta   90.00
_cell.angle_gamma   90.00
#
_symmetry.space_group_name_H-M   'P 1'
#
loop_
_entity.id
_entity.type
_entity.pdbx_description
1 polymer ?
#
loop_
_entity_poly.entity_id
_entity_poly.type
_entity_poly.pdbx_seq_one_letter_code
_entity_poly.pdbx_strand_id
1 'polypeptide(L)'
;MEATKEEWRIVIPKQHTKLVSVHEVMNGITVSSKKILIGELILSLLDQLDEHLLVEYLLRDGQMKTLFETIVDYSSEHAPEQMSDVLKKVLALADDDPSEAMLTALFRAMGESQNLAHLSEEQLVSVLQSVLTSASHMKDKSILMEMYLELLKRIRLFDDPEADLLSSVIGGLFTLASQFTDAQVDLIDAMFDTLAKKATPKALIAAARPYMKDQKLCSPLLPKNCVFYQERGNGEQIVGIELDKGQHDVVFGDVGQVVYEQVGYPKLLFWFSLHKGKAQASVAAVKDLIIKEDTQLYEFPYSNVHSNGEICWTTLANHKIKEVRQLEALPALFLGATKNTDLYRNAQEINLRDLLVSMQHQRFDDAMLKPMNKTVGQLIQKKS
;
A
#
# COMPACT_ATOMS: atom_id res chain seq x y z
N MET A 1 35.11 -42.57 70.69
CA MET A 1 34.88 -41.11 70.61
C MET A 1 33.56 -40.92 69.88
N GLU A 2 32.50 -40.56 70.59
CA GLU A 2 31.27 -40.11 69.93
C GLU A 2 31.57 -38.79 69.21
N ALA A 3 31.19 -38.72 67.94
CA ALA A 3 31.36 -37.52 67.13
C ALA A 3 30.55 -36.38 67.75
N THR A 4 31.19 -35.25 68.02
CA THR A 4 30.53 -34.00 68.40
C THR A 4 29.50 -33.64 67.35
N LYS A 5 28.23 -33.54 67.75
CA LYS A 5 27.14 -33.17 66.86
C LYS A 5 26.89 -31.68 67.00
N GLU A 6 27.29 -30.93 65.98
CA GLU A 6 26.96 -29.50 65.81
C GLU A 6 25.59 -29.37 65.14
N GLU A 7 24.69 -28.62 65.77
CA GLU A 7 23.35 -28.33 65.26
C GLU A 7 23.07 -26.83 65.39
N TRP A 8 22.42 -26.24 64.38
CA TRP A 8 21.93 -24.87 64.44
C TRP A 8 20.42 -24.88 64.67
N ARG A 9 19.94 -24.15 65.69
CA ARG A 9 18.52 -24.02 66.02
C ARG A 9 18.04 -22.60 65.82
N ILE A 10 17.06 -22.43 64.95
CA ILE A 10 16.39 -21.15 64.69
C ILE A 10 15.13 -21.09 65.56
N VAL A 11 15.05 -20.10 66.45
CA VAL A 11 13.91 -19.88 67.33
C VAL A 11 13.19 -18.60 66.91
N ILE A 12 12.01 -18.78 66.33
CA ILE A 12 11.11 -17.70 65.92
C ILE A 12 10.20 -17.37 67.12
N PRO A 13 10.29 -16.16 67.70
CA PRO A 13 9.45 -15.79 68.84
C PRO A 13 7.97 -15.72 68.45
N LYS A 14 7.08 -16.18 69.35
CA LYS A 14 5.62 -16.17 69.15
C LYS A 14 5.00 -14.77 69.10
N GLN A 15 5.72 -13.76 69.60
CA GLN A 15 5.31 -12.36 69.54
C GLN A 15 5.90 -11.73 68.28
N HIS A 16 5.13 -10.89 67.57
CA HIS A 16 5.55 -10.17 66.36
C HIS A 16 6.72 -9.22 66.64
N THR A 17 7.92 -9.77 66.75
CA THR A 17 9.18 -9.03 66.85
C THR A 17 9.94 -9.21 65.55
N LYS A 18 10.66 -8.18 65.11
CA LYS A 18 11.44 -8.22 63.86
C LYS A 18 12.69 -9.11 63.94
N LEU A 19 12.94 -9.77 65.07
CA LEU A 19 14.20 -10.45 65.36
C LEU A 19 13.98 -11.96 65.62
N VAL A 20 14.84 -12.79 65.03
CA VAL A 20 14.92 -14.24 65.24
C VAL A 20 16.22 -14.56 65.96
N SER A 21 16.20 -15.56 66.83
CA SER A 21 17.40 -16.03 67.52
C SER A 21 17.92 -17.29 66.84
N VAL A 22 19.19 -17.28 66.47
CA VAL A 22 19.91 -18.42 65.91
C VAL A 22 20.88 -18.92 66.97
N HIS A 23 20.69 -20.16 67.39
CA HIS A 23 21.46 -20.82 68.43
C HIS A 23 22.37 -21.87 67.80
N GLU A 24 23.66 -21.81 68.13
CA GLU A 24 24.60 -22.89 67.86
C GLU A 24 24.57 -23.86 69.04
N VAL A 25 24.27 -25.12 68.78
CA VAL A 25 24.08 -26.16 69.79
C VAL A 25 25.11 -27.26 69.56
N MET A 26 25.97 -27.50 70.55
CA MET A 26 26.92 -28.61 70.54
C MET A 26 26.53 -29.62 71.62
N ASN A 27 26.26 -30.86 71.22
CA ASN A 27 25.86 -31.93 72.14
C ASN A 27 24.67 -31.55 73.06
N GLY A 28 23.72 -30.77 72.54
CA GLY A 28 22.53 -30.32 73.27
C GLY A 28 22.71 -29.07 74.13
N ILE A 29 23.92 -28.50 74.20
CA ILE A 29 24.20 -27.26 74.94
C ILE A 29 24.33 -26.10 73.95
N THR A 30 23.62 -25.00 74.18
CA THR A 30 23.77 -23.78 73.38
C THR A 30 25.12 -23.12 73.67
N VAL A 31 26.00 -23.11 72.68
CA VAL A 31 27.36 -22.55 72.77
C VAL A 31 27.38 -21.09 72.34
N SER A 32 26.56 -20.72 71.35
CA SER A 32 26.42 -19.34 70.91
C SER A 32 24.97 -18.99 70.53
N SER A 33 24.62 -17.70 70.60
CA SER A 33 23.31 -17.19 70.24
C SER A 33 23.43 -15.84 69.57
N LYS A 34 22.85 -15.69 68.38
CA LYS A 34 22.83 -14.43 67.63
C LYS A 34 21.38 -14.04 67.32
N LYS A 35 21.08 -12.75 67.44
CA LYS A 35 19.80 -12.19 66.96
C LYS A 35 20.01 -11.60 65.58
N ILE A 36 19.12 -11.95 64.66
CA ILE A 36 19.12 -11.47 63.27
C ILE A 36 17.74 -10.95 62.89
N LEU A 37 17.66 -10.05 61.93
CA LEU A 37 16.37 -9.57 61.43
C LEU A 37 15.67 -10.70 60.65
N ILE A 38 14.34 -10.81 60.79
CA ILE A 38 13.54 -11.76 60.02
C ILE A 38 13.78 -11.58 58.51
N GLY A 39 13.85 -10.32 58.05
CA GLY A 39 14.12 -10.03 56.64
C GLY A 39 15.47 -10.56 56.17
N GLU A 40 16.54 -10.41 56.97
CA GLU A 40 17.87 -10.93 56.64
C GLU A 40 17.92 -12.46 56.66
N LEU A 41 17.20 -13.08 57.60
CA LEU A 41 17.06 -14.54 57.63
C LEU A 41 16.33 -15.04 56.38
N ILE A 42 15.21 -14.41 56.02
CA ILE A 42 14.45 -14.78 54.82
C ILE A 42 15.32 -14.62 53.57
N LEU A 43 16.01 -13.49 53.41
CA LEU A 43 16.91 -13.26 52.29
C LEU A 43 18.02 -14.30 52.23
N SER A 44 18.65 -14.63 53.36
CA SER A 44 19.70 -15.66 53.41
C SER A 44 19.17 -17.07 53.12
N LEU A 45 17.92 -17.37 53.46
CA LEU A 45 17.28 -18.65 53.13
C LEU A 45 16.85 -18.69 51.66
N LEU A 46 16.38 -17.57 51.12
CA LEU A 46 16.06 -17.41 49.69
C LEU A 46 17.31 -17.54 48.82
N ASP A 47 18.44 -16.96 49.25
CA ASP A 47 19.74 -17.04 48.57
C ASP A 47 20.32 -18.47 48.57
N GLN A 48 19.84 -19.34 49.46
CA GLN A 48 20.21 -20.76 49.52
C GLN A 48 19.20 -21.69 48.84
N LEU A 49 18.03 -21.17 48.44
CA LEU A 49 17.05 -21.95 47.72
C LEU A 49 17.43 -22.02 46.24
N ASP A 50 17.27 -23.20 45.66
CA ASP A 50 17.40 -23.37 44.22
C ASP A 50 16.34 -22.51 43.51
N GLU A 51 16.76 -21.68 42.56
CA GLU A 51 15.89 -20.78 41.80
C GLU A 51 14.70 -21.55 41.19
N HIS A 52 14.93 -22.78 40.73
CA HIS A 52 13.89 -23.63 40.15
C HIS A 52 12.86 -24.09 41.18
N LEU A 53 13.27 -24.40 42.42
CA LEU A 53 12.35 -24.82 43.50
C LEU A 53 11.52 -23.65 44.02
N LEU A 54 12.10 -22.44 44.05
CA LEU A 54 11.38 -21.23 44.41
C LEU A 54 10.28 -20.93 43.38
N VAL A 55 10.62 -21.02 42.10
CA VAL A 55 9.68 -20.84 41.00
C VAL A 55 8.62 -21.95 41.02
N GLU A 56 8.98 -23.22 41.18
CA GLU A 56 8.02 -24.34 41.28
C GLU A 56 7.04 -24.15 42.45
N TYR A 57 7.53 -23.71 43.62
CA TYR A 57 6.69 -23.42 44.78
C TYR A 57 5.71 -22.26 44.51
N LEU A 58 6.18 -21.19 43.86
CA LEU A 58 5.34 -20.07 43.46
C LEU A 58 4.30 -20.47 42.39
N LEU A 59 4.67 -21.37 41.47
CA LEU A 59 3.81 -21.90 40.43
C LEU A 59 2.67 -22.79 40.97
N ARG A 60 2.90 -23.49 42.10
CA ARG A 60 1.98 -24.53 42.58
C ARG A 60 0.71 -24.02 43.26
N ASP A 61 0.71 -22.80 43.81
CA ASP A 61 -0.36 -22.31 44.70
C ASP A 61 -1.23 -21.19 44.10
N GLY A 62 -1.14 -20.94 42.79
CA GLY A 62 -1.98 -19.95 42.09
C GLY A 62 -1.70 -18.48 42.45
N GLN A 63 -0.75 -18.23 43.36
CA GLN A 63 -0.30 -16.90 43.80
C GLN A 63 0.55 -16.18 42.73
N MET A 64 0.91 -16.85 41.64
CA MET A 64 1.68 -16.30 40.53
C MET A 64 1.03 -15.11 39.84
N LYS A 65 -0.30 -15.11 39.68
CA LYS A 65 -0.98 -13.94 39.09
C LYS A 65 -0.70 -12.71 39.94
N THR A 66 -0.89 -12.82 41.24
CA THR A 66 -0.71 -11.71 42.19
C THR A 66 0.74 -11.30 42.32
N LEU A 67 1.68 -12.25 42.37
CA LEU A 67 3.11 -11.95 42.42
C LEU A 67 3.59 -11.31 41.11
N PHE A 68 3.14 -11.82 39.97
CA PHE A 68 3.50 -11.28 38.66
C PHE A 68 2.92 -9.89 38.44
N GLU A 69 1.64 -9.68 38.77
CA GLU A 69 1.02 -8.36 38.82
C GLU A 69 1.81 -7.44 39.73
N THR A 70 2.21 -7.89 40.93
CA THR A 70 3.02 -7.08 41.85
C THR A 70 4.41 -6.75 41.29
N ILE A 71 5.08 -7.70 40.63
CA ILE A 71 6.41 -7.49 40.02
C ILE A 71 6.30 -6.54 38.83
N VAL A 72 5.29 -6.71 37.99
CA VAL A 72 5.03 -5.84 36.84
C VAL A 72 4.60 -4.45 37.30
N ASP A 73 3.70 -4.33 38.27
CA ASP A 73 3.29 -3.04 38.83
C ASP A 73 4.49 -2.34 39.48
N TYR A 74 5.24 -3.04 40.32
CA TYR A 74 6.45 -2.51 40.96
C TYR A 74 7.51 -2.05 39.94
N SER A 75 7.81 -2.89 38.95
CA SER A 75 8.78 -2.55 37.90
C SER A 75 8.29 -1.40 37.03
N SER A 76 6.98 -1.32 36.75
CA SER A 76 6.40 -0.20 35.99
C SER A 76 6.47 1.12 36.74
N GLU A 77 6.29 1.10 38.07
CA GLU A 77 6.31 2.29 38.92
C GLU A 77 7.73 2.76 39.27
N HIS A 78 8.68 1.84 39.42
CA HIS A 78 9.99 2.14 40.02
C HIS A 78 11.20 1.91 39.10
N ALA A 79 11.09 1.07 38.07
CA ALA A 79 12.19 0.73 37.16
C ALA A 79 11.68 0.31 35.76
N PRO A 80 10.95 1.19 35.04
CA PRO A 80 10.30 0.85 33.77
C PRO A 80 11.29 0.42 32.68
N GLU A 81 12.54 0.87 32.76
CA GLU A 81 13.64 0.44 31.88
C GLU A 81 13.95 -1.05 32.00
N GLN A 82 13.74 -1.66 33.17
CA GLN A 82 14.02 -3.08 33.44
C GLN A 82 12.85 -4.00 33.06
N MET A 83 11.70 -3.44 32.69
CA MET A 83 10.50 -4.21 32.34
C MET A 83 10.75 -5.22 31.21
N SER A 84 11.50 -4.80 30.18
CA SER A 84 11.84 -5.71 29.07
C SER A 84 12.70 -6.88 29.54
N ASP A 85 13.59 -6.69 30.51
CA ASP A 85 14.47 -7.74 31.02
C ASP A 85 13.73 -8.71 31.92
N VAL A 86 12.80 -8.19 32.74
CA VAL A 86 11.87 -9.01 33.54
C VAL A 86 11.02 -9.89 32.62
N LEU A 87 10.41 -9.32 31.58
CA LEU A 87 9.61 -10.06 30.61
C LEU A 87 10.44 -11.11 29.86
N LYS A 88 11.66 -10.78 29.44
CA LYS A 88 12.58 -11.74 28.78
C LYS A 88 12.95 -12.90 29.69
N LYS A 89 13.28 -12.64 30.96
CA LYS A 89 13.61 -13.70 31.93
C LYS A 89 12.42 -14.61 32.20
N VAL A 90 11.23 -14.04 32.27
CA VAL A 90 9.99 -14.82 32.49
C VAL A 90 9.66 -15.68 31.28
N LEU A 91 9.84 -15.16 30.06
CA LEU A 91 9.70 -15.95 28.83
C LEU A 91 10.78 -17.05 28.73
N ALA A 92 12.02 -16.78 29.13
CA ALA A 92 13.09 -17.77 29.15
C ALA A 92 12.84 -18.89 30.19
N LEU A 93 12.27 -18.57 31.36
CA LEU A 93 11.83 -19.57 32.34
C LEU A 93 10.66 -20.42 31.83
N ALA A 94 9.93 -19.94 30.82
CA ALA A 94 8.89 -20.69 30.14
C ALA A 94 9.42 -21.54 28.97
N ASP A 95 10.72 -21.68 28.75
CA ASP A 95 11.25 -22.67 27.79
C ASP A 95 11.42 -24.07 28.40
N ASP A 96 11.42 -24.20 29.74
CA ASP A 96 11.62 -25.47 30.49
C ASP A 96 10.30 -26.27 30.75
N ASP A 97 9.42 -26.36 29.75
CA ASP A 97 8.12 -27.08 29.77
C ASP A 97 6.99 -26.43 30.61
N PRO A 98 6.53 -25.22 30.23
CA PRO A 98 5.47 -24.54 30.94
C PRO A 98 4.11 -25.19 30.63
N SER A 99 3.26 -25.30 31.64
CA SER A 99 1.87 -25.66 31.39
C SER A 99 1.18 -24.57 30.54
N GLU A 100 0.30 -24.97 29.63
CA GLU A 100 -0.52 -24.06 28.81
C GLU A 100 -1.28 -23.02 29.67
N ALA A 101 -1.69 -23.42 30.88
CA ALA A 101 -2.33 -22.56 31.87
C ALA A 101 -1.41 -21.46 32.39
N MET A 102 -0.12 -21.76 32.58
CA MET A 102 0.91 -20.82 33.03
C MET A 102 1.17 -19.76 31.96
N LEU A 103 1.43 -20.18 30.71
CA LEU A 103 1.60 -19.26 29.59
C LEU A 103 0.37 -18.37 29.40
N THR A 104 -0.83 -18.95 29.45
CA THR A 104 -2.09 -18.21 29.29
C THR A 104 -2.29 -17.18 30.40
N ALA A 105 -2.02 -17.54 31.66
CA ALA A 105 -2.10 -16.61 32.79
C ALA A 105 -1.09 -15.48 32.66
N LEU A 106 0.10 -15.76 32.16
CA LEU A 106 1.19 -14.81 32.00
C LEU A 106 0.91 -13.81 30.88
N PHE A 107 0.51 -14.29 29.70
CA PHE A 107 0.08 -13.43 28.59
C PHE A 107 -1.18 -12.64 28.93
N ARG A 108 -2.12 -13.22 29.70
CA ARG A 108 -3.29 -12.51 30.18
C ARG A 108 -2.91 -11.41 31.17
N ALA A 109 -2.03 -11.68 32.14
CA ALA A 109 -1.56 -10.67 33.08
C ALA A 109 -0.80 -9.54 32.36
N MET A 110 0.03 -9.86 31.36
CA MET A 110 0.67 -8.86 30.49
C MET A 110 -0.35 -8.02 29.72
N GLY A 111 -1.38 -8.64 29.14
CA GLY A 111 -2.41 -7.95 28.37
C GLY A 111 -3.42 -7.16 29.21
N GLU A 112 -3.69 -7.61 30.44
CA GLU A 112 -4.56 -6.95 31.43
C GLU A 112 -3.83 -5.82 32.17
N SER A 113 -2.50 -5.93 32.33
CA SER A 113 -1.69 -4.82 32.81
C SER A 113 -1.77 -3.69 31.78
N GLN A 114 -2.46 -2.61 32.12
CA GLN A 114 -2.68 -1.45 31.24
C GLN A 114 -1.38 -0.68 30.92
N ASN A 115 -0.21 -1.25 31.24
CA ASN A 115 1.10 -0.62 31.24
C ASN A 115 1.97 -0.86 29.99
N LEU A 116 1.50 -1.61 28.99
CA LEU A 116 2.20 -1.66 27.69
C LEU A 116 2.29 -0.28 27.01
N ALA A 117 1.38 0.65 27.36
CA ALA A 117 1.41 2.03 26.88
C ALA A 117 2.57 2.87 27.46
N HIS A 118 3.24 2.40 28.52
CA HIS A 118 4.36 3.09 29.17
C HIS A 118 5.73 2.58 28.71
N LEU A 119 5.77 1.52 27.90
CA LEU A 119 7.01 1.07 27.28
C LEU A 119 7.43 2.04 26.19
N SER A 120 8.73 2.31 26.09
CA SER A 120 9.30 2.96 24.91
C SER A 120 9.13 2.06 23.67
N GLU A 121 9.17 2.67 22.48
CA GLU A 121 9.02 1.96 21.21
C GLU A 121 10.05 0.82 21.07
N GLU A 122 11.33 1.08 21.38
CA GLU A 122 12.39 0.06 21.35
C GLU A 122 12.10 -1.14 22.29
N GLN A 123 11.55 -0.86 23.47
CA GLN A 123 11.19 -1.92 24.44
C GLN A 123 9.99 -2.74 23.95
N LEU A 124 8.99 -2.09 23.36
CA LEU A 124 7.83 -2.78 22.79
C LEU A 124 8.25 -3.67 21.61
N VAL A 125 9.12 -3.18 20.73
CA VAL A 125 9.69 -3.94 19.61
C VAL A 125 10.45 -5.16 20.13
N SER A 126 11.30 -4.99 21.14
CA SER A 126 12.07 -6.07 21.79
C SER A 126 11.16 -7.16 22.38
N VAL A 127 10.07 -6.77 23.05
CA VAL A 127 9.07 -7.71 23.60
C VAL A 127 8.35 -8.45 22.49
N LEU A 128 7.86 -7.75 21.47
CA LEU A 128 7.17 -8.36 20.32
C LEU A 128 8.09 -9.33 19.57
N GLN A 129 9.34 -8.95 19.31
CA GLN A 129 10.33 -9.84 18.68
C GLN A 129 10.58 -11.11 19.49
N SER A 130 10.67 -10.99 20.81
CA SER A 130 10.86 -12.14 21.70
C SER A 130 9.65 -13.09 21.64
N VAL A 131 8.44 -12.55 21.72
CA VAL A 131 7.20 -13.33 21.60
C VAL A 131 7.11 -14.02 20.23
N LEU A 132 7.40 -13.30 19.14
CA LEU A 132 7.36 -13.85 17.78
C LEU A 132 8.44 -14.93 17.56
N THR A 133 9.63 -14.76 18.14
CA THR A 133 10.73 -15.73 18.07
C THR A 133 10.36 -17.01 18.81
N SER A 134 9.87 -16.91 20.06
CA SER A 134 9.40 -18.08 20.82
C SER A 134 8.21 -18.76 20.13
N ALA A 135 7.29 -17.98 19.57
CA ALA A 135 6.13 -18.51 18.89
C ALA A 135 6.49 -19.24 17.57
N SER A 136 7.65 -18.98 16.97
CA SER A 136 8.11 -19.68 15.75
C SER A 136 8.28 -21.19 15.92
N HIS A 137 8.40 -21.68 17.15
CA HIS A 137 8.51 -23.09 17.50
C HIS A 137 7.15 -23.76 17.80
N MET A 138 6.03 -23.03 17.71
CA MET A 138 4.70 -23.58 17.96
C MET A 138 4.31 -24.64 16.92
N LYS A 139 3.81 -25.79 17.42
CA LYS A 139 3.30 -26.88 16.57
C LYS A 139 2.06 -26.48 15.79
N ASP A 140 1.16 -25.72 16.43
CA ASP A 140 -0.06 -25.22 15.80
C ASP A 140 0.16 -23.79 15.29
N LYS A 141 0.33 -23.68 13.98
CA LYS A 141 0.57 -22.40 13.31
C LYS A 141 -0.69 -21.57 13.12
N SER A 142 -1.88 -22.12 13.34
CA SER A 142 -3.15 -21.37 13.21
C SER A 142 -3.26 -20.25 14.26
N ILE A 143 -2.78 -20.51 15.47
CA ILE A 143 -2.76 -19.55 16.59
C ILE A 143 -1.83 -18.37 16.29
N LEU A 144 -0.66 -18.64 15.73
CA LEU A 144 0.26 -17.61 15.23
C LEU A 144 -0.43 -16.70 14.23
N MET A 145 -1.18 -17.29 13.29
CA MET A 145 -1.89 -16.54 12.26
C MET A 145 -2.98 -15.65 12.85
N GLU A 146 -3.77 -16.15 13.80
CA GLU A 146 -4.77 -15.32 14.51
C GLU A 146 -4.11 -14.17 15.28
N MET A 147 -2.98 -14.42 15.93
CA MET A 147 -2.22 -13.38 16.64
C MET A 147 -1.70 -12.31 15.68
N TYR A 148 -1.11 -12.69 14.55
CA TYR A 148 -0.68 -11.72 13.53
C TYR A 148 -1.85 -10.90 12.99
N LEU A 149 -2.99 -11.54 12.72
CA LEU A 149 -4.19 -10.84 12.25
C LEU A 149 -4.72 -9.85 13.29
N GLU A 150 -4.73 -10.23 14.55
CA GLU A 150 -5.20 -9.34 15.62
C GLU A 150 -4.23 -8.18 15.87
N LEU A 151 -2.91 -8.41 15.75
CA LEU A 151 -1.90 -7.35 15.75
C LEU A 151 -2.13 -6.39 14.57
N LEU A 152 -2.31 -6.91 13.36
CA LEU A 152 -2.58 -6.09 12.18
C LEU A 152 -3.87 -5.25 12.28
N LYS A 153 -4.92 -5.77 12.92
CA LYS A 153 -6.17 -5.01 13.17
C LYS A 153 -5.96 -3.85 14.15
N ARG A 154 -5.03 -4.00 15.10
CA ARG A 154 -4.80 -3.04 16.19
C ARG A 154 -3.68 -2.05 15.92
N ILE A 155 -2.73 -2.42 15.05
CA ILE A 155 -1.74 -1.49 14.54
C ILE A 155 -2.50 -0.42 13.76
N ARG A 156 -2.51 0.82 14.29
CA ARG A 156 -2.88 1.99 13.51
C ARG A 156 -1.75 2.26 12.53
N LEU A 157 -1.76 1.52 11.42
CA LEU A 157 -0.74 1.44 10.37
C LEU A 157 -0.28 2.80 9.80
N PHE A 158 -0.94 3.91 10.15
CA PHE A 158 -0.83 5.18 9.43
C PHE A 158 -0.77 6.42 10.31
N ASP A 159 -0.64 6.30 11.64
CA ASP A 159 -0.47 7.48 12.50
C ASP A 159 1.01 7.84 12.71
N ASP A 160 1.94 6.87 12.70
CA ASP A 160 3.39 7.08 12.50
C ASP A 160 4.07 5.74 12.10
N PRO A 161 4.77 5.62 10.95
CA PRO A 161 5.31 4.35 10.51
C PRO A 161 6.81 4.24 10.83
N GLU A 162 7.16 3.48 11.85
CA GLU A 162 8.45 2.79 11.85
C GLU A 162 8.43 1.71 10.75
N ALA A 163 8.87 2.11 9.55
CA ALA A 163 8.83 1.30 8.33
C ALA A 163 9.52 -0.06 8.48
N ASP A 164 10.51 -0.15 9.36
CA ASP A 164 11.32 -1.36 9.57
C ASP A 164 10.56 -2.45 10.36
N LEU A 165 9.80 -2.06 11.38
CA LEU A 165 8.93 -2.98 12.12
C LEU A 165 7.83 -3.51 11.19
N LEU A 166 7.21 -2.61 10.41
CA LEU A 166 6.17 -2.97 9.45
C LEU A 166 6.70 -3.94 8.39
N SER A 167 7.87 -3.67 7.82
CA SER A 167 8.51 -4.55 6.84
C SER A 167 8.82 -5.92 7.42
N SER A 168 9.23 -6.00 8.69
CA SER A 168 9.54 -7.25 9.37
C SER A 168 8.28 -8.09 9.64
N VAL A 169 7.19 -7.46 10.11
CA VAL A 169 5.89 -8.13 10.34
C VAL A 169 5.31 -8.64 9.02
N ILE A 170 5.32 -7.81 7.97
CA ILE A 170 4.82 -8.20 6.64
C ILE A 170 5.70 -9.31 6.04
N GLY A 171 7.02 -9.23 6.19
CA GLY A 171 7.95 -10.27 5.72
C GLY A 171 7.74 -11.62 6.40
N GLY A 172 7.49 -11.63 7.72
CA GLY A 172 7.16 -12.84 8.48
C GLY A 172 5.84 -13.47 8.02
N LEU A 173 4.81 -12.65 7.84
CA LEU A 173 3.51 -13.07 7.30
C LEU A 173 3.62 -13.68 5.90
N PHE A 174 4.38 -13.05 5.02
CA PHE A 174 4.54 -13.53 3.64
C PHE A 174 5.31 -14.86 3.58
N THR A 175 6.28 -15.06 4.48
CA THR A 175 7.01 -16.34 4.60
C THR A 175 6.08 -17.48 5.01
N LEU A 176 5.06 -17.18 5.82
CA LEU A 176 4.02 -18.14 6.23
C LEU A 176 2.90 -18.31 5.19
N ALA A 177 2.76 -17.37 4.24
CA ALA A 177 1.67 -17.34 3.25
C ALA A 177 1.64 -18.53 2.27
N SER A 178 2.76 -19.24 2.11
CA SER A 178 2.81 -20.49 1.32
C SER A 178 1.94 -21.62 1.88
N GLN A 179 1.39 -21.46 3.09
CA GLN A 179 0.56 -22.45 3.78
C GLN A 179 -0.92 -22.03 3.89
N PHE A 180 -1.32 -20.95 3.20
CA PHE A 180 -2.65 -20.36 3.36
C PHE A 180 -3.72 -21.11 2.54
N THR A 181 -4.93 -21.13 3.08
CA THR A 181 -6.17 -21.58 2.42
C THR A 181 -6.78 -20.45 1.57
N ASP A 182 -7.70 -20.77 0.66
CA ASP A 182 -8.34 -19.79 -0.24
C ASP A 182 -8.95 -18.59 0.52
N ALA A 183 -9.60 -18.83 1.66
CA ALA A 183 -10.19 -17.76 2.50
C ALA A 183 -9.14 -16.81 3.11
N GLN A 184 -7.88 -17.24 3.24
CA GLN A 184 -6.78 -16.45 3.77
C GLN A 184 -6.05 -15.67 2.66
N VAL A 185 -6.16 -16.11 1.40
CA VAL A 185 -5.66 -15.38 0.22
C VAL A 185 -6.47 -14.10 0.01
N ASP A 186 -7.80 -14.17 0.11
CA ASP A 186 -8.68 -13.00 0.00
C ASP A 186 -8.33 -11.89 1.02
N LEU A 187 -7.90 -12.29 2.22
CA LEU A 187 -7.50 -11.38 3.28
C LEU A 187 -6.16 -10.70 2.96
N ILE A 188 -5.18 -11.43 2.42
CA ILE A 188 -3.94 -10.84 1.92
C ILE A 188 -4.26 -9.83 0.81
N ASP A 189 -5.13 -10.17 -0.13
CA ASP A 189 -5.48 -9.29 -1.24
C ASP A 189 -6.13 -7.99 -0.73
N ALA A 190 -7.03 -8.08 0.26
CA ALA A 190 -7.61 -6.90 0.91
C ALA A 190 -6.56 -6.05 1.65
N MET A 191 -5.58 -6.69 2.30
CA MET A 191 -4.47 -5.99 2.93
C MET A 191 -3.58 -5.31 1.91
N PHE A 192 -3.23 -6.01 0.82
CA PHE A 192 -2.43 -5.48 -0.26
C PHE A 192 -3.11 -4.28 -0.92
N ASP A 193 -4.42 -4.34 -1.17
CA ASP A 193 -5.19 -3.20 -1.69
C ASP A 193 -5.12 -1.99 -0.76
N THR A 194 -5.17 -2.21 0.55
CA THR A 194 -5.04 -1.14 1.56
C THR A 194 -3.64 -0.53 1.55
N LEU A 195 -2.60 -1.36 1.48
CA LEU A 195 -1.20 -0.91 1.43
C LEU A 195 -0.89 -0.21 0.10
N ALA A 196 -1.41 -0.72 -1.01
CA ALA A 196 -1.19 -0.18 -2.35
C ALA A 196 -1.72 1.26 -2.48
N LYS A 197 -2.79 1.62 -1.75
CA LYS A 197 -3.32 2.99 -1.70
C LYS A 197 -2.34 4.01 -1.08
N LYS A 198 -1.34 3.55 -0.33
CA LYS A 198 -0.33 4.38 0.33
C LYS A 198 1.03 4.32 -0.34
N ALA A 199 1.26 3.31 -1.18
CA ALA A 199 2.49 3.14 -1.93
C ALA A 199 2.57 4.09 -3.13
N THR A 200 3.79 4.45 -3.52
CA THR A 200 3.99 5.19 -4.78
C THR A 200 3.75 4.27 -5.98
N PRO A 201 3.21 4.79 -7.11
CA PRO A 201 3.00 3.99 -8.32
C PRO A 201 4.28 3.30 -8.83
N LYS A 202 5.43 3.97 -8.67
CA LYS A 202 6.75 3.43 -9.06
C LYS A 202 7.11 2.18 -8.25
N ALA A 203 6.86 2.19 -6.94
CA ALA A 203 7.13 1.06 -6.06
C ALA A 203 6.22 -0.14 -6.40
N LEU A 204 4.92 0.12 -6.64
CA LEU A 204 3.96 -0.92 -7.02
C LEU A 204 4.34 -1.61 -8.33
N ILE A 205 4.68 -0.83 -9.37
CA ILE A 205 5.11 -1.39 -10.66
C ILE A 205 6.39 -2.20 -10.51
N ALA A 206 7.34 -1.73 -9.70
CA ALA A 206 8.59 -2.46 -9.45
C ALA A 206 8.34 -3.79 -8.74
N ALA A 207 7.44 -3.82 -7.74
CA ALA A 207 7.07 -5.02 -7.01
C ALA A 207 6.28 -6.03 -7.86
N ALA A 208 5.40 -5.56 -8.74
CA ALA A 208 4.60 -6.42 -9.61
C ALA A 208 5.41 -7.02 -10.77
N ARG A 209 6.44 -6.31 -11.27
CA ARG A 209 7.19 -6.67 -12.49
C ARG A 209 7.68 -8.14 -12.56
N PRO A 210 8.20 -8.77 -11.50
CA PRO A 210 8.62 -10.17 -11.55
C PRO A 210 7.47 -11.15 -11.86
N TYR A 211 6.27 -10.84 -11.38
CA TYR A 211 5.07 -11.66 -11.53
C TYR A 211 4.33 -11.40 -12.85
N MET A 212 4.59 -10.26 -13.48
CA MET A 212 4.00 -9.90 -14.77
C MET A 212 4.66 -10.61 -15.96
N LYS A 213 5.70 -11.41 -15.76
CA LYS A 213 6.42 -12.08 -16.87
C LYS A 213 5.51 -12.93 -17.76
N ASP A 214 4.53 -13.60 -17.16
CA ASP A 214 3.59 -14.46 -17.88
C ASP A 214 2.27 -13.74 -18.22
N GLN A 215 2.06 -12.53 -17.68
CA GLN A 215 0.86 -11.74 -17.89
C GLN A 215 1.02 -10.87 -19.13
N LYS A 216 0.32 -11.22 -20.20
CA LYS A 216 0.34 -10.44 -21.45
C LYS A 216 -0.61 -9.26 -21.36
N LEU A 217 -0.05 -8.06 -21.17
CA LEU A 217 -0.75 -6.80 -21.41
C LEU A 217 -0.65 -6.46 -22.89
N CYS A 218 -1.75 -6.67 -23.60
CA CYS A 218 -1.84 -6.35 -25.03
C CYS A 218 -2.75 -5.14 -25.22
N SER A 219 -2.39 -4.26 -26.16
CA SER A 219 -3.34 -3.31 -26.69
C SER A 219 -4.49 -4.06 -27.39
N PRO A 220 -5.68 -3.45 -27.50
CA PRO A 220 -6.71 -3.96 -28.40
C PRO A 220 -6.24 -3.86 -29.87
N LEU A 221 -7.05 -4.39 -30.78
CA LEU A 221 -6.87 -4.12 -32.20
C LEU A 221 -7.08 -2.61 -32.45
N LEU A 222 -6.03 -1.96 -32.96
CA LEU A 222 -6.03 -0.53 -33.20
C LEU A 222 -6.55 -0.20 -34.62
N PRO A 223 -7.12 1.00 -34.81
CA PRO A 223 -7.43 1.52 -36.15
C PRO A 223 -6.21 1.52 -37.06
N LYS A 224 -6.45 1.47 -38.38
CA LYS A 224 -5.39 1.79 -39.34
C LYS A 224 -4.85 3.21 -39.09
N ASN A 225 -3.57 3.40 -39.36
CA ASN A 225 -2.85 4.67 -39.15
C ASN A 225 -2.91 5.19 -37.72
N CYS A 226 -3.06 4.30 -36.73
CA CYS A 226 -2.96 4.67 -35.32
C CYS A 226 -1.53 5.10 -34.98
N VAL A 227 -1.38 6.36 -34.55
CA VAL A 227 -0.09 6.96 -34.16
C VAL A 227 0.20 6.72 -32.69
N PHE A 228 -0.83 6.79 -31.85
CA PHE A 228 -0.71 6.56 -30.41
C PHE A 228 -2.00 5.98 -29.82
N TYR A 229 -1.84 5.16 -28.78
CA TYR A 229 -2.90 4.62 -27.95
C TYR A 229 -2.52 4.76 -26.47
N GLN A 230 -3.45 5.23 -25.65
CA GLN A 230 -3.30 5.27 -24.20
C GLN A 230 -4.58 4.80 -23.54
N GLU A 231 -4.46 3.92 -22.54
CA GLU A 231 -5.56 3.57 -21.64
C GLU A 231 -5.23 4.06 -20.24
N ARG A 232 -6.16 4.81 -19.65
CA ARG A 232 -6.02 5.40 -18.32
C ARG A 232 -6.67 4.49 -17.29
N GLY A 233 -6.23 4.60 -16.03
CA GLY A 233 -6.74 3.77 -14.94
C GLY A 233 -8.25 3.91 -14.66
N ASN A 234 -8.88 4.98 -15.15
CA ASN A 234 -10.34 5.18 -15.11
C ASN A 234 -11.10 4.52 -16.28
N GLY A 235 -10.40 3.80 -17.16
CA GLY A 235 -10.95 3.19 -18.37
C GLY A 235 -11.18 4.15 -19.55
N GLU A 236 -10.68 5.39 -19.48
CA GLU A 236 -10.64 6.29 -20.64
C GLU A 236 -9.55 5.82 -21.62
N GLN A 237 -9.92 5.68 -22.89
CA GLN A 237 -9.02 5.30 -23.98
C GLN A 237 -8.81 6.50 -24.91
N ILE A 238 -7.56 6.86 -25.17
CA ILE A 238 -7.19 7.94 -26.09
C ILE A 238 -6.47 7.36 -27.29
N VAL A 239 -6.94 7.72 -28.49
CA VAL A 239 -6.43 7.15 -29.75
C VAL A 239 -6.16 8.25 -30.76
N GLY A 240 -4.94 8.32 -31.27
CA GLY A 240 -4.56 9.21 -32.37
C GLY A 240 -4.54 8.48 -33.70
N ILE A 241 -5.24 9.00 -34.70
CA ILE A 241 -5.30 8.46 -36.07
C ILE A 241 -4.78 9.51 -37.05
N GLU A 242 -3.78 9.13 -37.82
CA GLU A 242 -3.21 9.95 -38.89
C GLU A 242 -4.00 9.79 -40.19
N LEU A 243 -4.23 10.92 -40.86
CA LEU A 243 -4.72 10.98 -42.22
C LEU A 243 -3.75 11.78 -43.07
N ASP A 244 -3.27 11.15 -44.13
CA ASP A 244 -2.31 11.77 -45.05
C ASP A 244 -2.89 12.99 -45.78
N LYS A 245 -1.98 13.88 -46.18
CA LYS A 245 -2.30 15.04 -47.01
C LYS A 245 -2.95 14.58 -48.31
N GLY A 246 -4.08 15.18 -48.67
CA GLY A 246 -4.90 14.69 -49.78
C GLY A 246 -5.88 15.72 -50.31
N GLN A 247 -6.84 15.25 -51.09
CA GLN A 247 -7.94 16.04 -51.63
C GLN A 247 -9.26 15.35 -51.30
N HIS A 248 -10.27 16.13 -50.93
CA HIS A 248 -11.59 15.63 -50.55
C HIS A 248 -12.69 16.51 -51.12
N ASP A 249 -13.80 15.89 -51.50
CA ASP A 249 -14.99 16.64 -51.88
C ASP A 249 -15.66 17.20 -50.63
N VAL A 250 -16.04 18.47 -50.67
CA VAL A 250 -16.65 19.17 -49.54
C VAL A 250 -18.07 19.58 -49.91
N VAL A 251 -19.04 19.06 -49.17
CA VAL A 251 -20.44 19.51 -49.25
C VAL A 251 -20.61 20.70 -48.32
N PHE A 252 -21.06 21.85 -48.82
CA PHE A 252 -21.18 23.08 -48.05
C PHE A 252 -22.56 23.73 -48.16
N GLY A 253 -23.08 24.20 -47.02
CA GLY A 253 -24.35 24.92 -46.89
C GLY A 253 -25.52 24.06 -46.42
N ASP A 254 -26.48 24.67 -45.71
CA ASP A 254 -27.64 23.98 -45.14
C ASP A 254 -28.81 23.85 -46.12
N VAL A 255 -28.96 24.82 -47.04
CA VAL A 255 -30.02 24.88 -48.06
C VAL A 255 -29.36 25.04 -49.43
N GLY A 256 -29.67 24.14 -50.37
CA GLY A 256 -29.05 24.14 -51.70
C GLY A 256 -27.56 23.79 -51.66
N GLN A 257 -27.23 22.67 -51.00
CA GLN A 257 -25.87 22.16 -50.83
C GLN A 257 -25.04 22.26 -52.11
N VAL A 258 -23.85 22.85 -52.00
CA VAL A 258 -22.88 22.95 -53.08
C VAL A 258 -21.73 21.99 -52.80
N VAL A 259 -21.33 21.22 -53.81
CA VAL A 259 -20.16 20.34 -53.73
C VAL A 259 -18.96 21.09 -54.31
N TYR A 260 -17.89 21.18 -53.52
CA TYR A 260 -16.58 21.65 -53.95
C TYR A 260 -15.68 20.43 -54.15
N GLU A 261 -15.20 20.23 -55.37
CA GLU A 261 -14.50 19.00 -55.75
C GLU A 261 -13.01 19.07 -55.40
N GLN A 262 -12.47 17.96 -54.90
CA GLN A 262 -11.03 17.77 -54.70
C GLN A 262 -10.36 18.95 -53.96
N VAL A 263 -11.00 19.45 -52.91
CA VAL A 263 -10.46 20.51 -52.05
C VAL A 263 -9.21 19.95 -51.37
N GLY A 264 -8.07 20.64 -51.49
CA GLY A 264 -6.82 20.18 -50.88
C GLY A 264 -6.86 20.26 -49.36
N TYR A 265 -6.57 19.18 -48.65
CA TYR A 265 -6.44 19.14 -47.19
C TYR A 265 -4.98 18.97 -46.76
N PRO A 266 -4.54 19.57 -45.63
CA PRO A 266 -3.25 19.26 -45.03
C PRO A 266 -3.25 17.83 -44.49
N LYS A 267 -2.08 17.36 -44.06
CA LYS A 267 -1.99 16.16 -43.23
C LYS A 267 -2.67 16.40 -41.89
N LEU A 268 -3.51 15.47 -41.45
CA LEU A 268 -4.34 15.61 -40.25
C LEU A 268 -4.00 14.56 -39.20
N LEU A 269 -4.07 14.97 -37.94
CA LEU A 269 -4.10 14.09 -36.79
C LEU A 269 -5.46 14.22 -36.12
N PHE A 270 -6.26 13.17 -36.21
CA PHE A 270 -7.45 13.02 -35.40
C PHE A 270 -7.07 12.39 -34.07
N TRP A 271 -7.70 12.82 -32.98
CA TRP A 271 -7.65 12.06 -31.74
C TRP A 271 -9.02 11.96 -31.09
N PHE A 272 -9.24 10.81 -30.47
CA PHE A 272 -10.51 10.45 -29.85
C PHE A 272 -10.28 10.13 -28.39
N SER A 273 -11.10 10.71 -27.51
CA SER A 273 -11.24 10.22 -26.13
C SER A 273 -12.50 9.37 -26.08
N LEU A 274 -12.35 8.10 -25.69
CA LEU A 274 -13.41 7.13 -25.55
C LEU A 274 -13.58 6.80 -24.07
N HIS A 275 -14.76 7.07 -23.53
CA HIS A 275 -15.11 6.70 -22.16
C HIS A 275 -16.51 6.11 -22.11
N LYS A 276 -16.64 4.88 -21.59
CA LYS A 276 -17.91 4.14 -21.48
C LYS A 276 -18.71 4.09 -22.81
N GLY A 277 -18.00 3.95 -23.92
CA GLY A 277 -18.57 3.87 -25.27
C GLY A 277 -18.98 5.19 -25.90
N LYS A 278 -18.74 6.33 -25.24
CA LYS A 278 -18.94 7.67 -25.80
C LYS A 278 -17.62 8.24 -26.28
N ALA A 279 -17.58 8.71 -27.52
CA ALA A 279 -16.40 9.32 -28.12
C ALA A 279 -16.51 10.84 -28.15
N GLN A 280 -15.44 11.52 -27.77
CA GLN A 280 -15.16 12.91 -28.11
C GLN A 280 -14.09 12.92 -29.21
N ALA A 281 -14.28 13.75 -30.23
CA ALA A 281 -13.38 13.82 -31.37
C ALA A 281 -12.70 15.17 -31.47
N SER A 282 -11.45 15.16 -31.90
CA SER A 282 -10.67 16.35 -32.13
C SER A 282 -9.75 16.15 -33.33
N VAL A 283 -9.33 17.23 -33.96
CA VAL A 283 -8.47 17.23 -35.14
C VAL A 283 -7.54 18.44 -35.13
N ALA A 284 -6.32 18.23 -35.62
CA ALA A 284 -5.35 19.26 -35.89
C ALA A 284 -4.62 18.93 -37.19
N ALA A 285 -4.08 19.94 -37.84
CA ALA A 285 -3.16 19.75 -38.96
C ALA A 285 -1.73 19.56 -38.43
N VAL A 286 -0.92 18.82 -39.19
CA VAL A 286 0.50 18.58 -38.91
C VAL A 286 1.32 18.78 -40.19
N LYS A 287 2.55 19.25 -40.05
CA LYS A 287 3.49 19.42 -41.19
C LYS A 287 4.47 18.26 -41.32
N ASP A 288 4.72 17.55 -40.22
CA ASP A 288 5.75 16.54 -40.15
C ASP A 288 5.38 15.28 -40.96
N LEU A 289 6.37 14.75 -41.67
CA LEU A 289 6.22 13.49 -42.40
C LEU A 289 5.95 12.31 -41.48
N ILE A 290 6.55 12.31 -40.29
CA ILE A 290 6.37 11.29 -39.24
C ILE A 290 5.98 12.03 -37.97
N ILE A 291 4.83 11.69 -37.40
CA ILE A 291 4.34 12.31 -36.18
C ILE A 291 5.13 11.78 -34.97
N LYS A 292 5.63 12.69 -34.15
CA LYS A 292 6.40 12.44 -32.92
C LYS A 292 5.83 13.28 -31.77
N GLU A 293 6.32 13.06 -30.55
CA GLU A 293 5.87 13.82 -29.37
C GLU A 293 6.15 15.33 -29.47
N ASP A 294 7.21 15.73 -30.16
CA ASP A 294 7.59 17.12 -30.40
C ASP A 294 6.92 17.74 -31.64
N THR A 295 6.14 16.98 -32.41
CA THR A 295 5.41 17.48 -33.59
C THR A 295 4.46 18.60 -33.20
N GLN A 296 4.61 19.74 -33.85
CA GLN A 296 3.77 20.93 -33.67
C GLN A 296 2.38 20.72 -34.28
N LEU A 297 1.35 21.09 -33.52
CA LEU A 297 -0.04 21.06 -33.96
C LEU A 297 -0.46 22.42 -34.54
N TYR A 298 -1.24 22.37 -35.60
CA TYR A 298 -1.80 23.52 -36.28
C TYR A 298 -3.32 23.47 -36.31
N GLU A 299 -3.96 24.64 -36.31
CA GLU A 299 -5.41 24.76 -36.39
C GLU A 299 -5.92 24.10 -37.68
N PHE A 300 -7.06 23.42 -37.58
CA PHE A 300 -7.74 22.87 -38.75
C PHE A 300 -8.22 24.02 -39.66
N PRO A 301 -7.94 23.98 -40.97
CA PRO A 301 -8.10 25.16 -41.84
C PRO A 301 -9.54 25.45 -42.30
N TYR A 302 -10.51 24.60 -41.95
CA TYR A 302 -11.92 24.75 -42.35
C TYR A 302 -12.85 24.92 -41.14
N SER A 303 -14.16 24.84 -41.37
CA SER A 303 -15.19 25.01 -40.35
C SER A 303 -15.40 23.77 -39.46
N ASN A 304 -16.30 23.94 -38.48
CA ASN A 304 -16.78 22.92 -37.55
C ASN A 304 -15.74 22.40 -36.56
N VAL A 305 -14.63 23.11 -36.38
CA VAL A 305 -13.58 22.77 -35.40
C VAL A 305 -13.24 24.00 -34.55
N HIS A 306 -13.26 23.83 -33.24
CA HIS A 306 -12.83 24.86 -32.29
C HIS A 306 -11.30 25.04 -32.34
N SER A 307 -10.77 26.18 -31.89
CA SER A 307 -9.30 26.42 -31.92
C SER A 307 -8.49 25.52 -31.00
N ASN A 308 -9.12 24.81 -30.09
CA ASN A 308 -8.48 23.77 -29.28
C ASN A 308 -8.37 22.43 -30.03
N GLY A 309 -8.90 22.34 -31.26
CA GLY A 309 -8.98 21.14 -32.09
C GLY A 309 -10.27 20.34 -31.90
N GLU A 310 -11.14 20.71 -30.95
CA GLU A 310 -12.37 19.96 -30.68
C GLU A 310 -13.35 20.09 -31.85
N ILE A 311 -13.84 18.96 -32.34
CA ILE A 311 -14.80 18.93 -33.46
C ILE A 311 -16.20 19.20 -32.90
N CYS A 312 -16.90 20.17 -33.49
CA CYS A 312 -18.32 20.35 -33.24
C CYS A 312 -19.12 19.26 -33.97
N TRP A 313 -19.36 18.14 -33.28
CA TRP A 313 -20.02 16.97 -33.85
C TRP A 313 -21.18 16.49 -32.96
N THR A 314 -22.32 17.17 -33.08
CA THR A 314 -23.51 16.94 -32.24
C THR A 314 -24.03 15.49 -32.29
N THR A 315 -23.92 14.83 -33.44
CA THR A 315 -24.41 13.44 -33.63
C THR A 315 -23.42 12.37 -33.16
N LEU A 316 -22.16 12.70 -32.89
CA LEU A 316 -21.16 11.72 -32.47
C LEU A 316 -21.54 11.08 -31.12
N ALA A 317 -22.09 11.87 -30.20
CA ALA A 317 -22.54 11.40 -28.90
C ALA A 317 -23.64 10.31 -28.96
N ASN A 318 -24.36 10.22 -30.09
CA ASN A 318 -25.41 9.23 -30.32
C ASN A 318 -24.85 7.88 -30.79
N HIS A 319 -23.59 7.85 -31.23
CA HIS A 319 -22.93 6.63 -31.68
C HIS A 319 -22.26 5.94 -30.50
N LYS A 320 -22.69 4.72 -30.19
CA LYS A 320 -22.05 3.90 -29.16
C LYS A 320 -20.89 3.11 -29.77
N ILE A 321 -19.68 3.56 -29.49
CA ILE A 321 -18.44 2.88 -29.90
C ILE A 321 -18.20 1.71 -28.92
N LYS A 322 -18.21 0.48 -29.43
CA LYS A 322 -17.97 -0.74 -28.65
C LYS A 322 -16.50 -1.14 -28.66
N GLU A 323 -15.83 -0.89 -29.77
CA GLU A 323 -14.45 -1.30 -29.98
C GLU A 323 -13.62 -0.13 -30.52
N VAL A 324 -12.38 -0.04 -30.04
CA VAL A 324 -11.43 1.03 -30.42
C VAL A 324 -11.22 1.09 -31.94
N ARG A 325 -11.20 -0.06 -32.61
CA ARG A 325 -11.05 -0.17 -34.07
C ARG A 325 -12.14 0.58 -34.85
N GLN A 326 -13.35 0.72 -34.29
CA GLN A 326 -14.46 1.42 -34.98
C GLN A 326 -14.18 2.92 -35.18
N LEU A 327 -13.22 3.49 -34.45
CA LEU A 327 -12.78 4.87 -34.62
C LEU A 327 -12.15 5.12 -36.02
N GLU A 328 -11.70 4.06 -36.72
CA GLU A 328 -11.13 4.14 -38.08
C GLU A 328 -12.05 4.86 -39.08
N ALA A 329 -13.37 4.72 -38.93
CA ALA A 329 -14.34 5.31 -39.85
C ALA A 329 -14.64 6.80 -39.56
N LEU A 330 -14.36 7.28 -38.34
CA LEU A 330 -14.78 8.62 -37.90
C LEU A 330 -14.10 9.76 -38.68
N PRO A 331 -12.79 9.72 -39.01
CA PRO A 331 -12.18 10.74 -39.85
C PRO A 331 -12.90 10.92 -41.19
N ALA A 332 -13.23 9.82 -41.88
CA ALA A 332 -13.93 9.87 -43.16
C ALA A 332 -15.35 10.44 -43.02
N LEU A 333 -16.07 10.03 -41.97
CA LEU A 333 -17.41 10.56 -41.67
C LEU A 333 -17.39 12.06 -41.38
N PHE A 334 -16.37 12.55 -40.65
CA PHE A 334 -16.22 13.97 -40.39
C PHE A 334 -15.92 14.76 -41.67
N LEU A 335 -15.03 14.25 -42.52
CA LEU A 335 -14.68 14.93 -43.77
C LEU A 335 -15.84 14.96 -44.76
N GLY A 336 -16.65 13.90 -44.82
CA GLY A 336 -17.86 13.85 -45.64
C GLY A 336 -19.08 14.57 -45.07
N ALA A 337 -19.03 15.02 -43.80
CA ALA A 337 -20.13 15.76 -43.21
C ALA A 337 -20.27 17.16 -43.84
N THR A 338 -21.52 17.57 -44.06
CA THR A 338 -21.84 18.91 -44.58
C THR A 338 -21.20 19.99 -43.70
N LYS A 339 -20.42 20.86 -44.34
CA LYS A 339 -19.77 22.01 -43.72
C LYS A 339 -20.69 23.22 -43.77
N ASN A 340 -20.62 24.04 -42.73
CA ASN A 340 -21.26 25.36 -42.69
C ASN A 340 -20.21 26.41 -42.30
N THR A 341 -20.61 27.64 -42.00
CA THR A 341 -19.68 28.70 -41.59
C THR A 341 -19.34 28.67 -40.11
N ASP A 342 -19.93 27.75 -39.33
CA ASP A 342 -19.75 27.73 -37.88
C ASP A 342 -18.30 27.39 -37.54
N LEU A 343 -17.77 28.11 -36.56
CA LEU A 343 -16.40 27.95 -36.05
C LEU A 343 -15.30 28.18 -37.09
N TYR A 344 -15.63 28.57 -38.32
CA TYR A 344 -14.63 29.01 -39.28
C TYR A 344 -13.97 30.28 -38.77
N ARG A 345 -12.64 30.22 -38.64
CA ARG A 345 -11.84 31.38 -38.30
C ARG A 345 -11.16 31.85 -39.56
N ASN A 346 -11.39 33.11 -39.88
CA ASN A 346 -10.90 33.70 -41.10
C ASN A 346 -9.36 33.69 -41.12
N ALA A 347 -8.79 32.64 -41.71
CA ALA A 347 -7.36 32.36 -41.64
C ALA A 347 -6.52 33.35 -42.47
N GLN A 348 -7.16 34.10 -43.39
CA GLN A 348 -6.48 34.93 -44.39
C GLN A 348 -7.32 36.14 -44.85
N GLU A 349 -8.27 36.61 -44.05
CA GLU A 349 -9.31 37.58 -44.46
C GLU A 349 -10.27 37.09 -45.57
N ILE A 350 -10.12 35.85 -46.04
CA ILE A 350 -10.99 35.17 -47.01
C ILE A 350 -12.14 34.43 -46.32
N ASN A 351 -13.37 34.61 -46.80
CA ASN A 351 -14.50 33.83 -46.29
C ASN A 351 -14.39 32.34 -46.69
N LEU A 352 -15.03 31.44 -45.94
CA LEU A 352 -14.91 29.99 -46.17
C LEU A 352 -15.29 29.56 -47.60
N ARG A 353 -16.28 30.20 -48.21
CA ARG A 353 -16.72 29.85 -49.57
C ARG A 353 -15.59 30.12 -50.57
N ASP A 354 -15.01 31.31 -50.51
CA ASP A 354 -13.92 31.71 -51.40
C ASP A 354 -12.66 30.87 -51.15
N LEU A 355 -12.40 30.51 -49.88
CA LEU A 355 -11.34 29.56 -49.53
C LEU A 355 -11.58 28.20 -50.20
N LEU A 356 -12.79 27.62 -50.08
CA LEU A 356 -13.12 26.35 -50.72
C LEU A 356 -12.95 26.42 -52.24
N VAL A 357 -13.42 27.49 -52.90
CA VAL A 357 -13.20 27.71 -54.34
C VAL A 357 -11.72 27.71 -54.68
N SER A 358 -10.90 28.46 -53.92
CA SER A 358 -9.47 28.58 -54.18
C SER A 358 -8.70 27.27 -53.97
N MET A 359 -9.22 26.37 -53.12
CA MET A 359 -8.59 25.10 -52.77
C MET A 359 -9.03 23.93 -53.67
N GLN A 360 -10.07 24.10 -54.50
CA GLN A 360 -10.52 23.06 -55.43
C GLN A 360 -9.42 22.67 -56.42
N HIS A 361 -9.18 21.38 -56.54
CA HIS A 361 -8.13 20.78 -57.38
C HIS A 361 -6.70 21.27 -57.06
N GLN A 362 -6.51 22.02 -55.97
CA GLN A 362 -5.20 22.46 -55.51
C GLN A 362 -4.66 21.54 -54.43
N ARG A 363 -3.33 21.47 -54.33
CA ARG A 363 -2.68 20.87 -53.16
C ARG A 363 -2.70 21.91 -52.03
N PHE A 364 -2.97 21.47 -50.81
CA PHE A 364 -2.95 22.37 -49.66
C PHE A 364 -1.54 22.96 -49.43
N ASP A 365 -1.43 24.25 -49.18
CA ASP A 365 -0.17 24.90 -48.84
C ASP A 365 0.00 24.99 -47.31
N ASP A 366 1.02 24.32 -46.77
CA ASP A 366 1.24 24.26 -45.33
C ASP A 366 1.67 25.62 -44.74
N ALA A 367 2.05 26.59 -45.57
CA ALA A 367 2.29 27.97 -45.14
C ALA A 367 1.01 28.64 -44.58
N MET A 368 -0.17 28.14 -44.96
CA MET A 368 -1.46 28.64 -44.48
C MET A 368 -1.79 28.19 -43.05
N LEU A 369 -1.08 27.20 -42.52
CA LEU A 369 -1.38 26.62 -41.21
C LEU A 369 -0.99 27.54 -40.06
N LYS A 370 -1.95 27.81 -39.19
CA LYS A 370 -1.76 28.60 -37.97
C LYS A 370 -1.39 27.71 -36.78
N PRO A 371 -0.32 28.00 -36.03
CA PRO A 371 0.10 27.16 -34.92
C PRO A 371 -0.89 27.22 -33.76
N MET A 372 -1.15 26.08 -33.12
CA MET A 372 -1.93 25.98 -31.88
C MET A 372 -1.09 26.21 -30.62
N ASN A 373 0.23 26.40 -30.77
CA ASN A 373 1.23 26.44 -29.69
C ASN A 373 1.15 25.21 -28.77
N LYS A 374 0.84 24.04 -29.36
CA LYS A 374 0.82 22.74 -28.69
C LYS A 374 1.56 21.68 -29.50
N THR A 375 2.12 20.69 -28.82
CA THR A 375 2.68 19.49 -29.46
C THR A 375 1.83 18.25 -29.20
N VAL A 376 2.06 17.18 -29.95
CA VAL A 376 1.42 15.87 -29.74
C VAL A 376 1.70 15.32 -28.34
N GLY A 377 2.93 15.43 -27.85
CA GLY A 377 3.32 14.98 -26.51
C GLY A 377 2.51 15.66 -25.40
N GLN A 378 2.21 16.96 -25.57
CA GLN A 378 1.34 17.69 -24.63
C GLN A 378 -0.12 17.22 -24.65
N LEU A 379 -0.61 16.67 -25.78
CA LEU A 379 -1.93 16.01 -25.83
C LEU A 379 -1.92 14.70 -25.04
N ILE A 380 -0.87 13.88 -25.22
CA ILE A 380 -0.74 12.57 -24.59
C ILE A 380 -0.54 12.69 -23.07
N GLN A 381 0.20 13.71 -22.63
CA GLN A 381 0.54 13.94 -21.22
C GLN A 381 -0.55 14.67 -20.42
N LYS A 382 -1.64 15.10 -21.04
CA LYS A 382 -2.67 15.94 -20.40
C LYS A 382 -3.23 15.22 -19.17
N LYS A 383 -2.76 15.59 -17.98
CA LYS A 383 -3.25 15.07 -16.69
C LYS A 383 -4.75 15.39 -16.58
N SER A 384 -5.56 14.37 -16.29
CA SER A 384 -6.94 14.55 -15.83
C SER A 384 -6.96 15.18 -14.45
#